data_AF-A0A4U6N5S6-F1
#
_entry.id   AF-A0A4U6N5S6-F1
#
_cell.length_a   1.000
_cell.length_b   1.000
_cell.length_c   1.000
_cell.angle_alpha   90.00
_cell.angle_beta   90.00
_cell.angle_gamma   90.00
#
_symmetry.space_group_name_H-M   'P 1'
#
loop_
_entity.id
_entity.type
_entity.pdbx_description
1 polymer ?
#
loop_
_entity_poly.entity_id
_entity_poly.type
_entity_poly.pdbx_seq_one_letter_code
_entity_poly.pdbx_strand_id
1 'polypeptide(L)' 'MFFLFGLTTRENLRFTRSATCRYCSMHAPQQVIERKTKLSVFFIPLLTLKKTRLQVCTHCGGTSRISGSEERALAR' A
#
# COMPACT_ATOMS: atom_id res chain seq x y z
N MET A 1 -6.65 -13.45 33.27
CA MET A 1 -5.77 -12.54 32.50
C MET A 1 -6.52 -12.15 31.24
N PHE A 2 -6.75 -10.86 31.01
CA PHE A 2 -7.43 -10.39 29.80
C PHE A 2 -6.40 -9.99 28.75
N PHE A 3 -6.34 -10.70 27.62
CA PHE A 3 -5.53 -10.29 26.47
C PHE A 3 -6.37 -9.36 25.58
N LEU A 4 -5.96 -8.10 25.46
CA LEU A 4 -6.60 -7.16 24.53
C LEU A 4 -5.98 -7.33 23.15
N PHE A 5 -6.76 -7.89 22.22
CA PHE A 5 -6.38 -7.99 20.81
C PHE A 5 -6.82 -6.75 20.04
N GLY A 6 -5.99 -6.28 19.11
CA GLY A 6 -6.30 -5.17 18.22
C GLY A 6 -5.77 -5.41 16.80
N LEU A 7 -6.46 -4.86 15.81
CA LEU A 7 -6.01 -4.84 14.41
C LEU A 7 -5.66 -3.42 14.03
N THR A 8 -4.40 -3.19 13.65
CA THR A 8 -3.94 -1.87 13.21
C THR A 8 -3.54 -1.95 11.74
N THR A 9 -4.12 -1.09 10.91
CA THR A 9 -3.73 -0.96 9.50
C THR A 9 -2.88 0.29 9.36
N ARG A 10 -1.67 0.13 8.82
CA ARG A 10 -0.74 1.24 8.54
C ARG A 10 -0.44 1.30 7.06
N GLU A 11 -0.42 2.51 6.53
CA GLU A 11 -0.05 2.81 5.16
C GLU A 11 1.33 3.47 5.14
N ASN A 12 2.17 3.06 4.21
CA ASN A 12 3.49 3.65 4.01
C ASN A 12 3.68 3.94 2.54
N LEU A 13 4.01 5.18 2.20
CA LEU A 13 4.42 5.51 0.84
C LEU A 13 5.80 4.87 0.59
N ARG A 14 5.89 4.01 -0.42
CA ARG A 14 7.12 3.32 -0.81
C ARG A 14 7.97 4.18 -1.71
N PHE A 15 7.37 4.67 -2.78
CA PHE A 15 8.00 5.56 -3.75
C PHE A 15 6.94 6.20 -4.63
N THR A 16 7.34 7.24 -5.35
CA THR A 16 6.52 7.91 -6.36
C THR A 16 7.26 7.84 -7.68
N ARG A 17 6.57 7.46 -8.76
CA ARG A 17 7.16 7.43 -10.09
C ARG A 17 6.16 7.81 -11.16
N SER A 18 6.58 8.58 -12.15
CA SER A 18 5.78 8.88 -13.33
C SER A 18 5.56 7.63 -14.16
N ALA A 19 4.29 7.27 -14.36
CA ALA A 19 3.88 6.20 -15.25
C ALA A 19 2.51 6.54 -15.82
N THR A 20 2.17 5.91 -16.94
CA THR A 20 0.86 6.09 -17.57
C THR A 20 -0.21 5.44 -16.71
N CYS A 21 -1.19 6.25 -16.27
CA CYS A 21 -2.29 5.75 -15.46
C CYS A 21 -3.22 4.86 -16.30
N ARG A 22 -3.57 3.66 -15.80
CA ARG A 22 -4.53 2.77 -16.49
C ARG A 22 -5.98 3.32 -16.53
N TYR A 23 -6.29 4.30 -15.68
CA TYR A 23 -7.64 4.89 -15.59
C TYR A 23 -7.81 6.11 -16.49
N CYS A 24 -6.90 7.09 -16.41
CA CYS A 24 -7.00 8.33 -17.18
C CYS A 24 -6.03 8.42 -18.37
N SER A 25 -5.19 7.40 -18.58
CA SER A 25 -4.17 7.34 -19.66
C SER A 25 -3.16 8.49 -19.68
N MET A 26 -3.18 9.37 -18.68
CA MET A 26 -2.22 10.47 -18.53
C MET A 26 -0.90 9.95 -17.95
N HIS A 27 0.20 10.50 -18.44
CA HIS A 27 1.53 10.29 -17.87
C HIS A 27 1.70 11.20 -16.65
N ALA A 28 1.50 10.64 -15.46
CA ALA A 28 1.48 11.40 -14.22
C ALA A 28 2.18 10.63 -13.09
N PRO A 29 2.62 11.31 -12.02
CA PRO A 29 3.17 10.65 -10.84
C PRO A 29 2.20 9.61 -10.27
N GLN A 30 2.68 8.37 -10.16
CA GLN A 30 1.99 7.27 -9.51
C GLN A 30 2.68 7.02 -8.16
N GLN A 31 1.91 7.12 -7.08
CA GLN A 31 2.38 6.81 -5.74
C GLN A 31 2.14 5.32 -5.46
N VAL A 32 3.18 4.62 -5.04
CA VAL A 32 3.06 3.25 -4.57
C VAL A 32 2.98 3.25 -3.05
N ILE A 33 1.85 2.79 -2.51
CA ILE A 33 1.53 2.74 -1.09
C ILE A 33 1.49 1.29 -0.64
N GLU A 34 2.21 0.98 0.43
CA GLU A 34 2.20 -0.31 1.10
C GLU A 34 1.31 -0.27 2.33
N ARG A 35 0.19 -0.98 2.28
CA ARG A 35 -0.76 -1.16 3.38
C ARG A 35 -0.46 -2.46 4.12
N LYS A 36 -0.17 -2.36 5.42
CA LYS A 36 0.09 -3.50 6.31
C LYS A 36 -0.92 -3.53 7.43
N THR A 37 -1.61 -4.65 7.59
CA THR A 37 -2.47 -4.91 8.74
C THR A 37 -1.70 -5.76 9.74
N LYS A 38 -1.53 -5.24 10.95
CA LYS A 38 -0.82 -5.89 12.05
C LYS A 38 -1.81 -6.29 13.15
N LEU A 39 -1.65 -7.50 13.66
CA LEU A 39 -2.28 -7.95 14.90
C LEU A 39 -1.44 -7.48 16.07
N SER A 40 -2.06 -6.75 16.98
CA SER A 40 -1.47 -6.26 18.21
C SER A 40 -2.11 -6.92 19.43
N VAL A 41 -1.30 -7.17 20.45
CA VAL A 41 -1.76 -7.59 21.78
C VAL A 41 -1.28 -6.52 22.76
N PHE A 42 -2.18 -5.97 23.59
CA PHE A 42 -1.87 -4.83 24.47
C PHE A 42 -1.21 -3.66 23.72
N PHE A 43 -1.73 -3.32 22.53
CA PHE A 43 -1.19 -2.27 21.64
C PHE A 43 0.23 -2.53 21.08
N ILE A 44 0.88 -3.65 21.41
CA ILE A 44 2.17 -4.05 20.84
C ILE A 44 1.90 -4.87 19.56
N PRO A 45 2.31 -4.40 18.36
CA PRO A 45 2.11 -5.14 17.12
C PRO A 45 3.04 -6.37 17.07
N LEU A 46 2.47 -7.57 17.16
CA LEU A 46 3.24 -8.83 17.18
C LEU A 46 3.41 -9.44 15.79
N LEU A 47 2.34 -9.43 14.98
CA LEU A 47 2.29 -10.19 13.72
C LEU A 47 1.71 -9.33 12.60
N THR A 48 2.26 -9.42 11.38
CA THR A 48 1.64 -8.80 10.19
C THR A 48 0.74 -9.81 9.52
N LEU A 49 -0.58 -9.59 9.57
CA LEU A 49 -1.57 -10.51 9.00
C LEU A 49 -1.73 -10.34 7.49
N LYS A 50 -1.70 -9.09 7.02
CA LYS A 50 -1.96 -8.78 5.61
C LYS A 50 -1.03 -7.70 5.13
N LYS A 51 -0.56 -7.88 3.91
CA LYS A 51 0.24 -6.91 3.18
C LYS A 51 -0.37 -6.71 1.81
N THR A 52 -0.69 -5.47 1.47
CA THR A 52 -1.25 -5.11 0.17
C THR A 52 -0.51 -3.90 -0.36
N ARG A 53 -0.30 -3.83 -1.67
CA ARG A 53 0.33 -2.70 -2.34
C ARG A 53 -0.69 -2.05 -3.25
N LEU A 54 -0.73 -0.73 -3.21
CA LEU A 54 -1.67 0.10 -3.94
C LEU A 54 -0.86 1.07 -4.79
N GLN A 55 -1.24 1.20 -6.05
CA GLN A 55 -0.77 2.27 -6.91
C GLN A 55 -1.87 3.33 -6.97
N VAL A 56 -1.53 4.57 -6.66
CA VAL A 56 -2.44 5.72 -6.64
C VAL A 56 -1.94 6.77 -7.63
N CYS A 57 -2.80 7.15 -8.58
CA CYS A 57 -2.50 8.22 -9.53
C CYS A 57 -2.72 9.58 -8.86
N THR A 58 -1.72 10.47 -8.87
CA THR A 58 -1.89 11.82 -8.29
C THR A 58 -2.75 12.74 -9.15
N HIS A 59 -2.99 12.39 -10.42
CA HIS A 59 -3.80 13.20 -11.34
C HIS A 59 -5.30 12.92 -11.21
N CYS A 60 -5.72 11.65 -11.27
CA CYS A 60 -7.14 11.26 -11.23
C CYS A 60 -7.57 10.59 -9.93
N GLY A 61 -6.64 10.30 -9.00
CA GLY A 61 -6.93 9.57 -7.76
C GLY A 61 -7.21 8.08 -7.97
N GLY A 62 -7.10 7.55 -9.19
CA GLY A 62 -7.33 6.14 -9.48
C GLY A 62 -6.42 5.23 -8.64
N THR A 63 -7.02 4.27 -7.95
CA THR A 63 -6.30 3.34 -7.07
C THR A 63 -6.41 1.91 -7.60
N SER A 64 -5.27 1.23 -7.73
CA SER A 64 -5.23 -0.17 -8.17
C SER A 64 -4.37 -0.99 -7.23
N ARG A 65 -4.79 -2.23 -6.94
CA ARG A 65 -3.95 -3.17 -6.20
C ARG A 65 -2.90 -3.71 -7.15
N ILE A 66 -1.64 -3.65 -6.72
CA ILE A 66 -0.52 -4.16 -7.49
C ILE A 66 0.14 -5.33 -6.78
N SER A 67 0.60 -6.30 -7.56
CA SER A 67 1.42 -7.42 -7.11
C SER A 67 2.87 -6.97 -6.85
N GLY A 68 3.67 -7.84 -6.25
CA GLY A 68 5.08 -7.54 -6.03
C GLY A 68 5.96 -7.57 -7.28
N SER A 69 5.54 -8.27 -8.33
CA SER A 69 6.18 -8.17 -9.64
C SER A 69 5.89 -6.82 -10.29
N GLU A 70 4.63 -6.37 -10.27
CA GLU A 70 4.23 -5.07 -10.82
C GLU A 70 4.92 -3.90 -10.11
N GLU A 71 5.01 -3.93 -8.78
CA GLU A 71 5.78 -2.92 -8.03
C GLU A 71 7.24 -2.87 -8.48
N ARG A 72 7.90 -4.01 -8.69
CA ARG A 72 9.30 -4.05 -9.16
C ARG A 72 9.44 -3.55 -10.59
N ALA A 73 8.45 -3.81 -11.45
CA ALA A 73 8.41 -3.26 -12.80
C ALA A 73 8.28 -1.73 -12.78
N LEU A 74 7.52 -1.17 -11.83
CA LEU A 74 7.44 0.27 -11.60
C LEU A 74 8.69 0.83 -10.91
N ALA A 75 9.45 0.02 -10.18
CA ALA A 75 10.67 0.48 -9.50
C ALA A 75 11.90 0.55 -10.42
N ARG A 76 11.90 -0.12 -11.58
CA ARG A 76 12.98 -0.10 -12.60
C ARG A 76 12.82 1.04 -13.57
#